data_AF-A0AA35SWT7-F1
#
_entry.id   AF-A0AA35SWT7-F1
#
_cell.length_a   1.000
_cell.length_b   1.000
_cell.length_c   1.000
_cell.angle_alpha   90.00
_cell.angle_beta   90.00
_cell.angle_gamma   90.00
#
_symmetry.space_group_name_H-M   'P 1'
#
loop_
_entity.id
_entity.type
_entity.pdbx_description
1 polymer ?
#
loop_
_entity_poly.entity_id
_entity_poly.type
_entity_poly.pdbx_seq_one_letter_code
_entity_poly.pdbx_strand_id
1 'polypeptide(L)'
;MATPGPSGALPSEVAAEVPFQDVCGLMERVQKTSGLEKKKRILASFLEKWREEHTRIHPTDSATTKDTFYPAMRLLLPHIDRARPAYGLKEVALAKHYIDILNISKESTDAQKLLHYRAPQNAKQ
;
A
#
# COMPACT_ATOMS: atom_id res chain seq x y z
N MET A 1 16.24 33.38 -29.91
CA MET A 1 14.82 33.24 -29.55
C MET A 1 14.68 31.94 -28.78
N ALA A 2 14.59 31.99 -27.45
CA ALA A 2 14.31 30.83 -26.62
C ALA A 2 12.79 30.72 -26.49
N THR A 3 12.21 29.64 -26.98
CA THR A 3 10.81 29.29 -26.73
C THR A 3 10.68 28.75 -25.31
N PRO A 4 9.75 29.26 -24.48
CA PRO A 4 9.51 28.70 -23.16
C PRO A 4 8.80 27.35 -23.31
N GLY A 5 9.38 26.31 -22.71
CA GLY A 5 8.77 24.97 -22.64
C GLY A 5 7.52 24.97 -21.77
N PRO A 6 6.57 24.04 -22.01
CA PRO A 6 5.26 24.07 -21.38
C PRO A 6 5.36 23.79 -19.88
N SER A 7 4.65 24.63 -19.14
CA SER A 7 4.32 24.61 -17.71
C SER A 7 4.22 23.22 -17.07
N GLY A 8 5.16 22.92 -16.16
CA GLY A 8 4.98 22.54 -14.75
C GLY A 8 3.76 21.74 -14.23
N ALA A 9 3.07 20.91 -15.01
CA ALA A 9 2.10 19.95 -14.46
C ALA A 9 2.76 18.58 -14.31
N LEU A 10 2.83 18.04 -13.09
CA LEU A 10 3.18 16.63 -12.87
C LEU A 10 2.17 15.76 -13.65
N PRO A 11 2.60 14.66 -14.30
CA PRO A 11 1.67 13.74 -14.93
C PRO A 11 0.66 13.26 -13.89
N SER A 12 -0.64 13.42 -14.20
CA SER A 12 -1.71 12.95 -13.32
C SER A 12 -1.75 11.43 -13.38
N GLU A 13 -1.46 10.77 -12.26
CA GLU A 13 -1.51 9.31 -12.12
C GLU A 13 -2.67 8.94 -11.22
N VAL A 14 -3.40 7.87 -11.56
CA VAL A 14 -4.50 7.35 -10.71
C VAL A 14 -4.01 7.06 -9.29
N ALA A 15 -2.77 6.57 -9.15
CA ALA A 15 -2.19 6.26 -7.85
C ALA A 15 -2.01 7.49 -6.93
N ALA A 16 -1.93 8.71 -7.49
CA ALA A 16 -1.86 9.94 -6.72
C ALA A 16 -3.25 10.39 -6.21
N GLU A 17 -4.31 10.05 -6.94
CA GLU A 17 -5.70 10.38 -6.60
C GLU A 17 -6.34 9.35 -5.66
N VAL A 18 -5.90 8.08 -5.71
CA VAL A 18 -6.44 7.00 -4.88
C VAL A 18 -5.80 7.00 -3.48
N PRO A 19 -6.56 7.27 -2.40
CA PRO A 19 -6.04 7.20 -1.04
C PRO A 19 -5.54 5.81 -0.69
N PHE A 20 -4.39 5.72 -0.02
CA PHE A 20 -3.85 4.43 0.45
C PHE A 20 -4.82 3.69 1.40
N GLN A 21 -5.67 4.45 2.13
CA GLN A 21 -6.74 3.89 2.95
C GLN A 21 -7.69 2.97 2.16
N ASP A 22 -7.99 3.28 0.90
CA ASP A 22 -8.89 2.47 0.09
C ASP A 22 -8.26 1.13 -0.30
N VAL A 23 -6.94 1.14 -0.54
CA VAL A 23 -6.16 -0.09 -0.78
C VAL A 23 -6.11 -0.95 0.49
N CYS A 24 -5.84 -0.36 1.65
CA CYS A 24 -5.88 -1.08 2.93
C CYS A 24 -7.28 -1.64 3.23
N GLY A 25 -8.33 -0.84 3.02
CA GLY A 25 -9.72 -1.27 3.20
C GLY A 25 -10.15 -2.35 2.21
N LEU A 26 -9.59 -2.39 1.01
CA LEU A 26 -9.74 -3.51 0.08
C LEU A 26 -9.11 -4.78 0.66
N MET A 27 -7.84 -4.72 1.07
CA MET A 27 -7.11 -5.88 1.60
C MET A 27 -7.80 -6.47 2.83
N GLU A 28 -8.26 -5.61 3.74
CA GLU A 28 -9.01 -5.98 4.94
C GLU A 28 -10.32 -6.72 4.60
N ARG A 29 -11.10 -6.20 3.63
CA ARG A 29 -12.33 -6.85 3.17
C ARG A 29 -12.06 -8.20 2.52
N VAL A 30 -11.00 -8.30 1.71
CA VAL A 30 -10.59 -9.55 1.06
C VAL A 30 -10.14 -10.58 2.10
N GLN A 31 -9.40 -10.17 3.14
CA GLN A 31 -8.96 -11.04 4.23
C GLN A 31 -10.15 -11.58 5.03
N LYS A 32 -11.10 -10.71 5.40
CA LYS A 32 -12.29 -11.07 6.20
C LYS A 32 -13.35 -11.87 5.44
N THR A 33 -13.38 -11.77 4.11
CA THR A 33 -14.36 -12.49 3.28
C THR A 33 -13.99 -13.96 3.12
N SER A 34 -14.93 -14.87 3.37
CA SER A 34 -14.76 -16.29 3.04
C SER A 34 -15.35 -16.62 1.66
N GLY A 35 -14.72 -17.56 0.95
CA GLY A 35 -15.13 -17.99 -0.39
C GLY A 35 -14.43 -17.23 -1.53
N LEU A 36 -13.85 -18.00 -2.46
CA LEU A 36 -13.05 -17.48 -3.57
C LEU A 36 -13.82 -16.51 -4.47
N GLU A 37 -15.05 -16.86 -4.86
CA GLU A 37 -15.84 -16.05 -5.79
C GLU A 37 -16.22 -14.69 -5.21
N LYS A 38 -16.48 -14.61 -3.90
CA LYS A 38 -16.73 -13.34 -3.22
C LYS A 38 -15.47 -12.47 -3.20
N LYS A 39 -14.31 -13.06 -2.90
CA LYS A 39 -13.01 -12.35 -2.95
C LYS A 39 -12.72 -11.81 -4.35
N LYS A 40 -12.91 -12.64 -5.39
CA LYS A 40 -12.75 -12.24 -6.79
C LYS A 40 -13.65 -11.06 -7.14
N ARG A 41 -14.92 -11.09 -6.72
CA ARG A 41 -15.86 -9.97 -6.96
C ARG A 41 -15.37 -8.67 -6.32
N ILE A 42 -14.92 -8.71 -5.06
CA ILE A 42 -14.40 -7.53 -4.37
C ILE A 42 -13.20 -6.94 -5.12
N LEU A 43 -12.26 -7.78 -5.55
CA LEU A 43 -11.08 -7.36 -6.32
C LEU A 43 -11.45 -6.83 -7.70
N ALA A 44 -12.39 -7.49 -8.40
CA ALA A 44 -12.86 -7.07 -9.71
C ALA A 44 -13.50 -5.68 -9.65
N SER A 45 -14.37 -5.44 -8.67
CA SER A 45 -15.00 -4.12 -8.48
C SER A 45 -13.99 -3.02 -8.15
N PHE A 46 -12.89 -3.34 -7.46
CA PHE A 46 -11.83 -2.35 -7.23
C PHE A 46 -11.05 -2.04 -8.52
N LEU A 47 -10.74 -3.08 -9.30
CA LEU A 47 -10.04 -2.93 -10.58
C LEU A 47 -10.88 -2.15 -11.61
N GLU A 48 -12.19 -2.39 -11.64
CA GLU A 48 -13.13 -1.65 -12.49
C GLU A 48 -13.11 -0.15 -12.16
N LYS A 49 -13.25 0.20 -10.87
CA LYS A 49 -13.16 1.60 -10.43
C LYS A 49 -11.83 2.26 -10.76
N TRP A 50 -10.72 1.54 -10.62
CA TRP A 50 -9.41 2.06 -11.03
C TRP A 50 -9.35 2.34 -12.53
N ARG A 51 -9.94 1.47 -13.36
CA ARG A 51 -9.98 1.66 -14.82
C ARG A 51 -10.89 2.81 -15.23
N GLU A 52 -12.02 2.97 -14.55
CA GLU A 52 -12.92 4.13 -14.73
C GLU A 52 -12.17 5.42 -14.44
N GLU A 53 -11.45 5.47 -13.31
CA GLU A 53 -10.66 6.63 -12.91
C GLU A 53 -9.49 6.91 -13.87
N HIS A 54 -8.80 5.85 -14.33
CA HIS A 54 -7.78 5.97 -15.37
C HIS A 54 -8.34 6.58 -16.65
N THR A 55 -9.53 6.15 -17.08
CA THR A 55 -10.20 6.67 -18.28
C THR A 55 -10.64 8.12 -18.09
N ARG A 56 -11.04 8.48 -16.87
CA ARG A 56 -11.41 9.86 -16.49
C ARG A 56 -10.21 10.82 -16.57
N ILE A 57 -9.05 10.40 -16.08
CA ILE A 57 -7.82 11.20 -16.03
C ILE A 57 -7.10 11.23 -17.38
N HIS A 58 -7.15 10.14 -18.15
CA HIS A 58 -6.50 9.99 -19.46
C HIS A 58 -7.52 9.78 -20.59
N PRO A 59 -8.40 10.76 -20.89
CA PRO A 59 -9.51 10.58 -21.83
C PRO A 59 -9.08 10.48 -23.30
N THR A 60 -7.92 11.06 -23.66
CA THR A 60 -7.51 11.27 -25.05
C THR A 60 -6.33 10.41 -25.48
N ASP A 61 -5.60 9.78 -24.55
CA ASP A 61 -4.30 9.18 -24.86
C ASP A 61 -3.94 7.96 -23.99
N SER A 62 -4.89 7.02 -23.87
CA SER A 62 -4.69 5.74 -23.16
C SER A 62 -3.53 4.90 -23.74
N ALA A 63 -3.11 5.16 -24.99
CA ALA A 63 -2.01 4.44 -25.65
C ALA A 63 -0.62 5.00 -25.36
N THR A 64 -0.49 6.27 -24.96
CA THR A 64 0.82 6.92 -24.69
C THR A 64 1.08 7.10 -23.20
N THR A 65 0.04 7.00 -22.36
CA THR A 65 0.20 7.10 -20.91
C THR A 65 0.95 5.90 -20.35
N LYS A 66 1.89 6.17 -19.44
CA LYS A 66 2.61 5.15 -18.66
C LYS A 66 1.87 4.78 -17.38
N ASP A 67 0.74 5.44 -17.11
CA ASP A 67 -0.08 5.18 -15.94
C ASP A 67 -0.76 3.82 -16.07
N THR A 68 -0.69 3.04 -15.00
CA THR A 68 -1.18 1.66 -14.99
C THR A 68 -1.63 1.27 -13.59
N PHE A 69 -2.21 0.08 -13.46
CA PHE A 69 -2.53 -0.50 -12.16
C PHE A 69 -1.29 -0.98 -11.36
N TYR A 70 -0.08 -0.85 -11.91
CA TYR A 70 1.15 -1.36 -11.29
C TYR A 70 1.39 -0.86 -9.84
N PRO A 71 1.16 0.43 -9.49
CA PRO A 71 1.36 0.93 -8.13
C PRO A 71 0.50 0.23 -7.08
N ALA A 72 -0.74 -0.15 -7.41
CA ALA A 72 -1.60 -0.93 -6.51
C ALA A 72 -1.24 -2.43 -6.56
N MET A 73 -0.98 -2.98 -7.75
CA MET A 73 -0.67 -4.40 -7.92
C MET A 73 0.56 -4.85 -7.13
N ARG A 74 1.63 -4.04 -7.10
CA ARG A 74 2.84 -4.35 -6.32
C ARG A 74 2.60 -4.41 -4.81
N LEU A 75 1.58 -3.73 -4.29
CA LEU A 75 1.19 -3.78 -2.88
C LEU A 75 0.32 -5.01 -2.59
N LEU A 76 -0.52 -5.42 -3.54
CA LEU A 76 -1.33 -6.63 -3.43
C LEU A 76 -0.50 -7.92 -3.56
N LEU A 77 0.54 -7.89 -4.40
CA LEU A 77 1.42 -9.04 -4.68
C LEU A 77 2.89 -8.68 -4.37
N PRO A 78 3.23 -8.39 -3.11
CA PRO A 78 4.57 -7.90 -2.76
C PRO A 78 5.68 -8.93 -3.01
N HIS A 79 5.36 -10.22 -2.99
CA HIS A 79 6.32 -11.32 -3.17
C HIS A 79 6.88 -11.44 -4.61
N ILE A 80 6.25 -10.79 -5.59
CA ILE A 80 6.72 -10.74 -6.99
C ILE A 80 7.23 -9.35 -7.39
N ASP A 81 7.31 -8.39 -6.46
CA ASP A 81 7.86 -7.07 -6.76
C ASP A 81 9.38 -7.16 -6.95
N ARG A 82 9.84 -6.91 -8.18
CA ARG A 82 11.27 -6.93 -8.55
C ARG A 82 11.87 -5.55 -8.72
N ALA A 83 11.05 -4.50 -8.71
CA ALA A 83 11.52 -3.14 -8.97
C ALA A 83 12.10 -2.47 -7.71
N ARG A 84 11.69 -2.91 -6.52
CA ARG A 84 12.25 -2.43 -5.24
C ARG A 84 13.27 -3.44 -4.69
N PRO A 85 14.45 -2.99 -4.22
CA PRO A 85 15.38 -3.86 -3.51
C PRO A 85 14.81 -4.26 -2.14
N ALA A 86 15.49 -5.19 -1.47
CA ALA A 86 15.11 -5.60 -0.11
C ALA A 86 15.07 -4.39 0.84
N TYR A 87 14.00 -4.28 1.62
CA TYR A 87 13.84 -3.18 2.59
C TYR A 87 14.84 -3.24 3.75
N GLY A 88 15.47 -4.40 3.99
CA GLY A 88 16.38 -4.59 5.12
C GLY A 88 15.72 -4.49 6.51
N LEU A 89 14.38 -4.43 6.56
CA LEU A 89 13.62 -4.24 7.79
C LEU A 89 13.18 -5.58 8.38
N LYS A 90 13.57 -5.83 9.63
CA LYS A 90 13.15 -6.99 10.43
C LYS A 90 12.12 -6.57 11.48
N GLU A 91 11.34 -7.52 11.97
CA GLU A 91 10.25 -7.30 12.93
C GLU A 91 10.75 -6.62 14.22
N VAL A 92 11.92 -7.02 14.73
CA VAL A 92 12.54 -6.40 15.92
C VAL A 92 12.94 -4.94 15.68
N ALA A 93 13.39 -4.59 14.47
CA ALA A 93 13.72 -3.20 14.14
C ALA A 93 12.44 -2.36 14.08
N LEU A 94 11.39 -2.90 13.46
CA LEU A 94 10.07 -2.25 13.42
C LEU A 94 9.49 -2.06 14.84
N ALA A 95 9.61 -3.05 15.72
CA ALA A 95 9.20 -2.97 17.12
C ALA A 95 9.90 -1.83 17.87
N LYS A 96 11.23 -1.70 17.71
CA LYS A 96 12.00 -0.60 18.32
C LYS A 96 11.53 0.76 17.82
N HIS A 97 11.33 0.90 16.51
CA HIS A 97 10.80 2.15 15.95
C HIS A 97 9.40 2.49 16.49
N TYR A 98 8.50 1.51 16.64
CA TYR A 98 7.19 1.77 17.25
C TYR A 98 7.29 2.23 18.70
N ILE A 99 8.15 1.59 19.50
CA ILE A 99 8.37 1.97 20.91
C ILE A 99 8.89 3.41 21.00
N ASP A 100 9.86 3.76 20.16
CA ASP A 100 10.48 5.08 20.16
C ASP A 100 9.51 6.16 19.65
N ILE A 101 8.79 5.93 18.54
CA ILE A 101 7.87 6.91 17.93
C ILE A 101 6.63 7.14 18.81
N LEU A 102 6.09 6.07 19.40
CA LEU A 102 4.91 6.14 20.27
C LEU A 102 5.28 6.47 21.72
N ASN A 103 6.57 6.63 22.02
CA ASN A 103 7.12 6.89 23.36
C ASN A 103 6.61 5.92 24.44
N ILE A 104 6.61 4.64 24.11
CA ILE A 104 6.18 3.56 25.00
C ILE A 104 7.34 3.21 25.95
N SER A 105 7.09 3.03 27.25
CA SER A 105 8.12 2.53 28.18
C SER A 105 8.56 1.13 27.76
N LYS A 106 9.87 0.88 27.73
CA LYS A 106 10.45 -0.40 27.32
C LYS A 106 10.04 -1.55 28.23
N GLU A 107 9.69 -1.24 29.47
CA GLU A 107 9.26 -2.15 30.52
C GLU A 107 7.77 -2.48 30.44
N SER A 108 6.99 -1.70 29.67
CA SER A 108 5.56 -1.93 29.49
C SER A 108 5.25 -3.26 28.81
N THR A 109 4.07 -3.80 29.10
CA THR A 109 3.56 -5.03 28.50
C THR A 109 3.53 -4.96 26.97
N ASP A 110 3.15 -3.81 26.40
CA ASP A 110 3.05 -3.65 24.95
C ASP A 110 4.42 -3.56 24.27
N ALA A 111 5.40 -2.89 24.89
CA ALA A 111 6.78 -2.93 24.41
C ALA A 111 7.35 -4.36 24.43
N GLN A 112 7.09 -5.12 25.50
CA GLN A 112 7.51 -6.51 25.60
C GLN A 112 6.85 -7.40 24.54
N LYS A 113 5.55 -7.22 24.25
CA LYS A 113 4.87 -7.93 23.15
C LYS A 113 5.48 -7.62 21.78
N LEU A 114 5.80 -6.36 21.51
CA LEU A 114 6.42 -5.94 20.24
C LEU A 114 7.83 -6.55 20.08
N LEU A 115 8.65 -6.50 21.12
CA LEU A 115 10.02 -7.03 21.09
C LEU A 115 10.05 -8.57 21.03
N HIS A 116 9.12 -9.22 21.72
CA HIS A 116 9.01 -10.67 21.81
C HIS A 116 7.83 -11.22 21.00
N TYR A 117 7.66 -10.74 19.76
CA TYR A 117 6.53 -11.04 18.88
C TYR A 117 6.24 -12.53 18.63
N ARG A 118 7.24 -13.41 18.80
CA ARG A 118 7.09 -14.88 18.66
C ARG A 118 6.50 -15.56 19.90
N ALA A 119 6.58 -14.91 21.07
CA ALA A 119 6.07 -15.40 22.34
C ALA A 119 5.44 -14.25 23.15
N PRO A 120 4.38 -13.61 22.62
CA PRO A 120 3.79 -12.41 23.23
C PRO A 120 3.13 -12.69 24.60
N GLN A 121 2.85 -13.95 24.92
CA GLN A 121 2.27 -14.38 26.20
C GLN A 121 3.26 -14.29 27.39
N ASN A 122 4.57 -14.19 27.13
CA ASN A 122 5.58 -14.08 28.18
C ASN A 122 5.80 -12.64 28.66
N ALA A 123 5.15 -11.66 28.03
CA ALA A 123 5.09 -10.29 28.53
C ALA A 123 4.24 -10.29 29.81
N LYS A 124 4.91 -10.39 30.96
CA LYS A 124 4.25 -10.39 32.28
C LYS A 124 3.33 -9.17 32.39
N GLN A 125 2.05 -9.42 32.72
CA GLN A 125 1.04 -8.40 33.01
C GLN A 125 1.45 -7.49 34.16
#